data_AF-A0A0C4EQ95-F1
#
_entry.id   AF-A0A0C4EQ95-F1
#
_cell.length_a   1.000
_cell.length_b   1.000
_cell.length_c   1.000
_cell.angle_alpha   90.00
_cell.angle_beta   90.00
_cell.angle_gamma   90.00
#
_symmetry.space_group_name_H-M   'P 1'
#
loop_
_entity.id
_entity.type
_entity.pdbx_description
1 polymer ?
#
loop_
_entity_poly.entity_id
_entity_poly.type
_entity_poly.pdbx_seq_one_letter_code
_entity_poly.pdbx_strand_id
1 'polypeptide(L)'
;MLSTLLILLISSWTPPGSGAKNSAHRRRDLAIDSSPSGGYEPIVVPCPANLTVRVAGTDSDFLSQKEANYISQKAAKSTSLWVAYLTRAALADFDVANFTTRNLVAGETVPNVGIAMSGGGNRALIGGAGMLDAFDNRNPDAVDAGTGGILQLANYITGLSGATSNFPTFTSLNQTVWRLTEATTYTDWNSFKRYPKAILQAKKKSKSGFPTSLYTILFLVTWFDYRIDLLAFPPPRNGTHEGSKVLFSSIRNTTEYINHEAPFPILLCTSRVNGVSLITSDTPIYEFNPEEFGVCHPTLKAFISLDDLGSRMDAGKPAKQDSCAKGFDNAGFVIGASSNVLSRPGFHKFSWKNILPEAYDKMTKHVYDEAIVPNPFYHMGLSSKNGSGYPERESKNLYLADGGWGGEILPFWPLLQPDRKLDVIFALDFTADGPSMFHGSYPNGTSIYTTYQKTQEEAYKNIHFPKIPEIEGPFTEKGLAKKPSFFGCNDTLAPLIVYLPNYFVLTDTNQATMKAAYTEGEIDAFFKNSFEWNELPNVSFALTNIAPEKKLAFPPV
;
A
#
# COMPACT_ATOMS: atom_id res chain seq x y z
N MET A 1 -4.78 13.07 -8.87
CA MET A 1 -6.03 12.34 -8.55
C MET A 1 -6.24 11.06 -9.38
N LEU A 2 -5.20 10.57 -10.05
CA LEU A 2 -5.28 9.61 -11.14
C LEU A 2 -4.00 8.79 -11.14
N SER A 3 -3.78 8.13 -10.01
CA SER A 3 -2.44 7.73 -9.61
C SER A 3 -2.54 6.52 -8.73
N THR A 4 -3.04 5.44 -9.29
CA THR A 4 -3.17 4.21 -8.54
C THR A 4 -3.28 3.04 -9.49
N LEU A 5 -2.12 2.48 -9.85
CA LEU A 5 -2.00 1.17 -10.49
C LEU A 5 -0.52 0.82 -10.70
N LEU A 6 0.03 -0.12 -9.94
CA LEU A 6 0.29 -1.49 -10.39
C LEU A 6 0.78 -2.36 -9.21
N ILE A 7 0.23 -3.57 -9.07
CA ILE A 7 0.58 -4.49 -7.97
C ILE A 7 0.97 -5.90 -8.48
N LEU A 8 1.14 -6.12 -9.79
CA LEU A 8 1.11 -7.49 -10.33
C LEU A 8 2.04 -7.80 -11.52
N LEU A 9 3.26 -7.26 -11.62
CA LEU A 9 4.19 -7.67 -12.70
C LEU A 9 5.66 -7.64 -12.27
N ILE A 10 6.29 -8.80 -12.06
CA ILE A 10 7.73 -8.91 -11.77
C ILE A 10 8.31 -10.14 -12.53
N SER A 11 9.63 -10.26 -12.62
CA SER A 11 10.35 -11.29 -13.38
C SER A 11 11.33 -12.09 -12.52
N SER A 12 11.44 -13.39 -12.85
CA SER A 12 12.29 -14.41 -12.20
C SER A 12 13.76 -14.42 -12.70
N TRP A 13 14.68 -14.74 -11.79
CA TRP A 13 16.10 -15.03 -12.08
C TRP A 13 16.31 -16.53 -12.33
N THR A 14 17.21 -16.88 -13.26
CA THR A 14 17.96 -18.15 -13.21
C THR A 14 19.45 -17.84 -13.32
N PRO A 15 20.36 -18.63 -12.74
CA PRO A 15 21.78 -18.31 -12.68
C PRO A 15 22.43 -18.23 -14.08
N PRO A 16 23.52 -17.45 -14.25
CA PRO A 16 24.21 -17.37 -15.53
C PRO A 16 25.02 -18.65 -15.79
N GLY A 17 24.56 -19.44 -16.75
CA GLY A 17 25.43 -20.37 -17.47
C GLY A 17 26.39 -19.56 -18.36
N SER A 18 27.67 -19.89 -18.30
CA SER A 18 28.75 -19.23 -19.04
C SER A 18 28.47 -19.15 -20.54
N GLY A 19 28.46 -17.92 -21.07
CA GLY A 19 28.76 -17.63 -22.48
C GLY A 19 27.55 -17.53 -23.42
N ALA A 20 27.01 -16.31 -23.58
CA ALA A 20 26.60 -15.75 -24.89
C ALA A 20 26.12 -14.31 -24.70
N LYS A 21 26.76 -13.37 -25.42
CA LYS A 21 26.28 -12.00 -25.61
C LYS A 21 25.02 -12.05 -26.48
N ASN A 22 23.85 -12.01 -25.86
CA ASN A 22 22.59 -11.55 -26.46
C ASN A 22 21.62 -11.27 -25.31
N SER A 23 21.29 -10.00 -25.09
CA SER A 23 20.32 -9.52 -24.11
C SER A 23 18.91 -9.96 -24.50
N ALA A 24 18.56 -11.19 -24.14
CA ALA A 24 17.19 -11.70 -24.25
C ALA A 24 16.33 -11.09 -23.13
N HIS A 25 15.58 -10.03 -23.45
CA HIS A 25 14.53 -9.53 -22.58
C HIS A 25 13.50 -10.65 -22.33
N ARG A 26 13.42 -11.17 -21.09
CA ARG A 26 12.44 -12.19 -20.71
C ARG A 26 11.02 -11.62 -20.71
N ARG A 27 10.05 -12.44 -21.15
CA ARG A 27 8.60 -12.17 -21.09
C ARG A 27 8.12 -12.14 -19.63
N ARG A 28 7.23 -11.18 -19.34
CA ARG A 28 6.54 -10.96 -18.04
C ARG A 28 5.36 -11.92 -17.88
N ASP A 29 5.04 -12.28 -16.63
CA ASP A 29 3.74 -12.89 -16.30
C ASP A 29 2.64 -11.83 -16.42
N LEU A 30 1.48 -12.20 -16.96
CA LEU A 30 0.33 -11.32 -17.13
C LEU A 30 -0.42 -11.17 -15.80
N ALA A 31 -1.14 -10.07 -15.56
CA ALA A 31 -2.04 -10.07 -14.39
C ALA A 31 -3.12 -11.13 -14.58
N ILE A 32 -3.47 -11.76 -13.47
CA ILE A 32 -4.24 -13.00 -13.49
C ILE A 32 -5.73 -12.66 -13.40
N ASP A 33 -6.36 -12.66 -14.58
CA ASP A 33 -7.83 -12.63 -14.72
C ASP A 33 -8.43 -13.82 -13.96
N SER A 34 -9.03 -13.55 -12.80
CA SER A 34 -9.51 -14.56 -11.85
C SER A 34 -10.90 -14.26 -11.30
N SER A 35 -11.53 -13.17 -11.75
CA SER A 35 -12.89 -12.84 -11.35
C SER A 35 -13.88 -13.94 -11.73
N PRO A 36 -14.66 -14.46 -10.76
CA PRO A 36 -15.57 -15.59 -10.99
C PRO A 36 -16.79 -15.22 -11.84
N SER A 37 -17.14 -13.93 -11.97
CA SER A 37 -18.18 -13.48 -12.92
C SER A 37 -17.66 -13.34 -14.36
N GLY A 38 -16.34 -13.39 -14.56
CA GLY A 38 -15.71 -12.96 -15.81
C GLY A 38 -15.78 -11.45 -16.04
N GLY A 39 -16.17 -10.65 -15.04
CA GLY A 39 -16.31 -9.21 -15.10
C GLY A 39 -16.07 -8.52 -13.75
N TYR A 40 -16.53 -7.28 -13.62
CA TYR A 40 -16.34 -6.45 -12.42
C TYR A 40 -17.31 -6.80 -11.28
N GLU A 41 -18.51 -7.27 -11.62
CA GLU A 41 -19.54 -7.59 -10.65
C GLU A 41 -19.14 -8.81 -9.80
N PRO A 42 -19.27 -8.74 -8.46
CA PRO A 42 -19.11 -9.93 -7.62
C PRO A 42 -20.29 -10.89 -7.84
N ILE A 43 -20.10 -12.17 -7.52
CA ILE A 43 -21.16 -13.18 -7.56
C ILE A 43 -21.58 -13.59 -6.16
N VAL A 44 -22.78 -14.16 -6.05
CA VAL A 44 -23.29 -14.75 -4.82
C VAL A 44 -23.19 -16.27 -4.91
N VAL A 45 -22.60 -16.89 -3.89
CA VAL A 45 -22.40 -18.34 -3.78
C VAL A 45 -22.76 -18.82 -2.37
N PRO A 46 -23.00 -20.14 -2.20
CA PRO A 46 -23.06 -20.73 -0.86
C PRO A 46 -21.79 -20.45 -0.05
N CYS A 47 -21.96 -20.07 1.20
CA CYS A 47 -20.87 -19.79 2.11
C CYS A 47 -20.07 -21.06 2.44
N PRO A 48 -18.74 -20.97 2.56
CA PRO A 48 -17.94 -22.05 3.12
C PRO A 48 -18.49 -22.47 4.49
N ALA A 49 -18.52 -23.78 4.77
CA ALA A 49 -19.16 -24.33 5.97
C ALA A 49 -18.65 -23.72 7.28
N ASN A 50 -17.36 -23.34 7.33
CA ASN A 50 -16.69 -22.77 8.50
C ASN A 50 -16.29 -21.31 8.29
N LEU A 51 -16.97 -20.55 7.43
CA LEU A 51 -16.67 -19.14 7.25
C LEU A 51 -16.98 -18.37 8.54
N THR A 52 -15.96 -17.77 9.13
CA THR A 52 -16.06 -16.88 10.28
C THR A 52 -15.08 -15.73 10.12
N VAL A 53 -15.40 -14.59 10.72
CA VAL A 53 -14.42 -13.51 10.94
C VAL A 53 -13.46 -13.97 12.02
N ARG A 54 -12.16 -13.95 11.70
CA ARG A 54 -11.09 -14.25 12.64
C ARG A 54 -10.89 -13.08 13.58
N VAL A 55 -11.09 -13.28 14.87
CA VAL A 55 -10.66 -12.32 15.90
C VAL A 55 -9.18 -12.58 16.14
N ALA A 56 -8.34 -11.58 15.89
CA ALA A 56 -6.91 -11.70 16.09
C ALA A 56 -6.60 -11.63 17.59
N GLY A 57 -5.85 -12.61 18.08
CA GLY A 57 -5.37 -12.67 19.46
C GLY A 57 -4.15 -11.78 19.69
N THR A 58 -3.31 -12.17 20.65
CA THR A 58 -1.94 -11.66 20.81
C THR A 58 -0.96 -12.74 20.40
N ASP A 59 0.29 -12.36 20.21
CA ASP A 59 1.41 -13.26 19.94
C ASP A 59 1.17 -14.11 18.67
N SER A 60 1.24 -15.44 18.79
CA SER A 60 1.10 -16.37 17.67
C SER A 60 -0.28 -16.33 17.01
N ASP A 61 -1.30 -15.84 17.70
CA ASP A 61 -2.69 -15.87 17.24
C ASP A 61 -3.11 -14.57 16.53
N PHE A 62 -2.20 -13.59 16.45
CA PHE A 62 -2.46 -12.32 15.79
C PHE A 62 -2.44 -12.45 14.26
N LEU A 63 -1.39 -13.06 13.69
CA LEU A 63 -1.26 -13.26 12.25
C LEU A 63 -2.15 -14.41 11.78
N SER A 64 -2.67 -14.32 10.56
CA SER A 64 -3.24 -15.51 9.92
C SER A 64 -2.13 -16.53 9.64
N GLN A 65 -2.49 -17.81 9.62
CA GLN A 65 -1.52 -18.86 9.26
C GLN A 65 -0.89 -18.60 7.89
N LYS A 66 -1.61 -17.98 6.96
CA LYS A 66 -1.11 -17.68 5.62
C LYS A 66 -0.08 -16.56 5.62
N GLU A 67 -0.34 -15.46 6.34
CA GLU A 67 0.66 -14.39 6.53
C GLU A 67 1.89 -14.93 7.28
N ALA A 68 1.69 -15.63 8.40
CA ALA A 68 2.78 -16.23 9.18
C ALA A 68 3.65 -17.16 8.33
N ASN A 69 3.02 -18.04 7.52
CA ASN A 69 3.74 -18.95 6.62
C ASN A 69 4.52 -18.20 5.53
N TYR A 70 3.94 -17.15 4.96
CA TYR A 70 4.61 -16.36 3.92
C TYR A 70 5.88 -15.72 4.47
N ILE A 71 5.78 -15.06 5.62
CA ILE A 71 6.91 -14.37 6.24
C ILE A 71 7.98 -15.37 6.69
N SER A 72 7.60 -16.50 7.28
CA SER A 72 8.56 -17.53 7.69
C SER A 72 9.31 -18.14 6.49
N GLN A 73 8.60 -18.42 5.40
CA GLN A 73 9.22 -19.00 4.19
C GLN A 73 10.11 -17.98 3.46
N LYS A 74 9.69 -16.70 3.42
CA LYS A 74 10.52 -15.63 2.87
C LYS A 74 11.82 -15.47 3.65
N ALA A 75 11.73 -15.40 4.98
CA ALA A 75 12.91 -15.32 5.85
C ALA A 75 13.85 -16.52 5.64
N ALA A 76 13.32 -17.75 5.63
CA ALA A 76 14.11 -18.96 5.42
C ALA A 76 14.82 -19.02 4.05
N LYS A 77 14.26 -18.39 3.01
CA LYS A 77 14.85 -18.30 1.66
C LYS A 77 15.83 -17.12 1.49
N SER A 78 15.95 -16.24 2.48
CA SER A 78 16.71 -15.00 2.35
C SER A 78 18.21 -15.11 2.67
N THR A 79 18.73 -16.31 2.99
CA THR A 79 20.13 -16.49 3.41
C THR A 79 21.14 -15.93 2.42
N SER A 80 21.01 -16.25 1.14
CA SER A 80 21.94 -15.75 0.11
C SER A 80 21.84 -14.23 -0.06
N LEU A 81 20.65 -13.66 0.10
CA LEU A 81 20.41 -12.22 0.02
C LEU A 81 21.10 -11.49 1.20
N TRP A 82 20.93 -12.01 2.42
CA TRP A 82 21.59 -11.46 3.61
C TRP A 82 23.10 -11.57 3.52
N VAL A 83 23.64 -12.72 3.09
CA VAL A 83 25.09 -12.91 2.91
C VAL A 83 25.63 -11.90 1.91
N ALA A 84 24.96 -11.75 0.76
CA ALA A 84 25.38 -10.79 -0.26
C ALA A 84 25.35 -9.35 0.29
N TYR A 85 24.29 -8.97 1.00
CA TYR A 85 24.14 -7.64 1.57
C TYR A 85 25.19 -7.35 2.66
N LEU A 86 25.35 -8.24 3.64
CA LEU A 86 26.29 -8.09 4.75
C LEU A 86 27.75 -8.11 4.27
N THR A 87 28.06 -8.90 3.25
CA THR A 87 29.40 -8.90 2.62
C THR A 87 29.72 -7.54 2.01
N ARG A 88 28.77 -6.94 1.26
CA ARG A 88 28.96 -5.60 0.68
C ARG A 88 29.10 -4.53 1.74
N ALA A 89 28.31 -4.63 2.80
CA ALA A 89 28.31 -3.63 3.84
C ALA A 89 29.57 -3.69 4.75
N ALA A 90 30.37 -4.74 4.63
CA ALA A 90 31.75 -4.83 5.13
C ALA A 90 31.93 -4.43 6.61
N LEU A 91 31.04 -4.92 7.48
CA LEU A 91 31.09 -4.62 8.91
C LEU A 91 32.32 -5.24 9.58
N ALA A 92 33.16 -4.39 10.16
CA ALA A 92 34.44 -4.79 10.76
C ALA A 92 34.30 -5.87 11.85
N ASP A 93 33.19 -5.87 12.61
CA ASP A 93 32.94 -6.76 13.75
C ASP A 93 31.88 -7.84 13.47
N PHE A 94 31.54 -8.11 12.20
CA PHE A 94 30.52 -9.10 11.84
C PHE A 94 31.08 -10.24 10.99
N ASP A 95 30.95 -11.47 11.50
CA ASP A 95 31.35 -12.67 10.77
C ASP A 95 30.21 -13.18 9.88
N VAL A 96 30.28 -12.81 8.61
CA VAL A 96 29.32 -13.25 7.58
C VAL A 96 29.37 -14.76 7.35
N ALA A 97 30.52 -15.41 7.53
CA ALA A 97 30.65 -16.85 7.30
C ALA A 97 29.85 -17.64 8.35
N ASN A 98 29.93 -17.24 9.62
CA ASN A 98 29.16 -17.87 10.70
C ASN A 98 27.65 -17.62 10.60
N PHE A 99 27.21 -16.51 9.97
CA PHE A 99 25.80 -16.21 9.74
C PHE A 99 25.09 -17.26 8.86
N THR A 100 25.80 -17.88 7.90
CA THR A 100 25.22 -18.82 6.92
C THR A 100 24.63 -20.11 7.51
N THR A 101 24.97 -20.43 8.77
CA THR A 101 24.57 -21.68 9.44
C THR A 101 23.29 -21.53 10.27
N ARG A 102 22.75 -20.32 10.39
CA ARG A 102 21.59 -20.02 11.24
C ARG A 102 20.27 -20.33 10.52
N ASN A 103 19.29 -20.83 11.27
CA ASN A 103 17.90 -20.86 10.79
C ASN A 103 17.37 -19.43 10.82
N LEU A 104 16.94 -18.90 9.67
CA LEU A 104 16.55 -17.50 9.56
C LEU A 104 15.07 -17.30 9.91
N VAL A 105 14.84 -16.63 11.03
CA VAL A 105 13.54 -16.21 11.53
C VAL A 105 13.52 -14.69 11.64
N ALA A 106 12.63 -14.04 10.89
CA ALA A 106 12.48 -12.60 10.88
C ALA A 106 12.06 -12.09 12.27
N GLY A 107 12.76 -11.07 12.77
CA GLY A 107 12.48 -10.46 14.08
C GLY A 107 13.06 -11.23 15.25
N GLU A 108 13.83 -12.30 14.98
CA GLU A 108 14.45 -13.13 16.01
C GLU A 108 15.93 -13.38 15.71
N THR A 109 16.25 -13.98 14.55
CA THR A 109 17.64 -14.28 14.16
C THR A 109 18.15 -13.39 13.04
N VAL A 110 17.25 -12.67 12.36
CA VAL A 110 17.55 -11.65 11.36
C VAL A 110 16.60 -10.46 11.53
N PRO A 111 17.02 -9.23 11.20
CA PRO A 111 16.14 -8.08 11.25
C PRO A 111 14.89 -8.29 10.38
N ASN A 112 13.72 -8.01 10.94
CA ASN A 112 12.50 -7.93 10.17
C ASN A 112 12.31 -6.52 9.60
N VAL A 113 12.37 -6.42 8.27
CA VAL A 113 12.42 -5.14 7.57
C VAL A 113 11.08 -4.85 6.92
N GLY A 114 10.55 -3.64 7.17
CA GLY A 114 9.34 -3.11 6.56
C GLY A 114 9.62 -1.87 5.71
N ILE A 115 8.78 -1.64 4.70
CA ILE A 115 8.79 -0.41 3.90
C ILE A 115 7.42 0.26 4.02
N ALA A 116 7.39 1.54 4.41
CA ALA A 116 6.19 2.38 4.43
C ALA A 116 6.27 3.43 3.33
N MET A 117 5.36 3.35 2.36
CA MET A 117 5.30 4.29 1.24
C MET A 117 4.12 5.25 1.41
N SER A 118 4.40 6.54 1.45
CA SER A 118 3.37 7.54 1.67
C SER A 118 2.38 7.66 0.51
N GLY A 119 1.23 8.25 0.80
CA GLY A 119 0.37 8.83 -0.21
C GLY A 119 0.96 10.04 -0.93
N GLY A 120 0.36 10.41 -2.06
CA GLY A 120 0.77 11.61 -2.80
C GLY A 120 0.41 11.63 -4.29
N GLY A 121 -0.45 10.73 -4.73
CA GLY A 121 -0.79 10.61 -6.15
C GLY A 121 0.42 10.19 -7.00
N ASN A 122 0.52 10.71 -8.23
CA ASN A 122 1.52 10.23 -9.20
C ASN A 122 2.93 10.56 -8.77
N ARG A 123 3.10 11.61 -7.96
CA ARG A 123 4.36 11.95 -7.33
C ARG A 123 4.86 10.81 -6.45
N ALA A 124 4.00 10.31 -5.55
CA ALA A 124 4.33 9.19 -4.67
C ALA A 124 4.51 7.88 -5.43
N LEU A 125 3.73 7.67 -6.50
CA LEU A 125 3.92 6.54 -7.42
C LEU A 125 5.31 6.53 -8.05
N ILE A 126 5.69 7.62 -8.74
CA ILE A 126 6.94 7.70 -9.49
C ILE A 126 8.13 7.73 -8.53
N GLY A 127 8.08 8.61 -7.53
CA GLY A 127 9.16 8.77 -6.57
C GLY A 127 9.36 7.52 -5.71
N GLY A 128 8.26 6.92 -5.24
CA GLY A 128 8.30 5.67 -4.50
C GLY A 128 8.91 4.53 -5.32
N ALA A 129 8.54 4.40 -6.60
CA ALA A 129 9.16 3.43 -7.50
C ALA A 129 10.66 3.71 -7.73
N GLY A 130 11.07 4.98 -7.81
CA GLY A 130 12.49 5.36 -7.86
C GLY A 130 13.26 4.94 -6.61
N MET A 131 12.67 5.08 -5.43
CA MET A 131 13.27 4.59 -4.17
C MET A 131 13.35 3.06 -4.14
N LEU A 132 12.31 2.35 -4.60
CA LEU A 132 12.33 0.89 -4.67
C LEU A 132 13.38 0.37 -5.66
N ASP A 133 13.56 1.04 -6.80
CA ASP A 133 14.60 0.72 -7.78
C ASP A 133 16.00 0.94 -7.19
N ALA A 134 16.19 1.97 -6.37
CA ALA A 134 17.42 2.20 -5.62
C ALA A 134 17.66 1.20 -4.46
N PHE A 135 16.64 0.42 -4.08
CA PHE A 135 16.73 -0.67 -3.10
C PHE A 135 16.85 -2.05 -3.76
N ASP A 136 16.78 -2.11 -5.08
CA ASP A 136 16.68 -3.34 -5.85
C ASP A 136 18.07 -3.89 -6.18
N ASN A 137 18.36 -5.14 -5.78
CA ASN A 137 19.63 -5.78 -6.15
C ASN A 137 19.78 -6.11 -7.64
N ARG A 138 18.73 -5.94 -8.45
CA ARG A 138 18.79 -6.06 -9.92
C ARG A 138 19.29 -4.78 -10.58
N ASN A 139 19.27 -3.65 -9.86
CA ASN A 139 19.89 -2.42 -10.30
C ASN A 139 21.38 -2.45 -9.87
N PRO A 140 22.34 -2.54 -10.82
CA PRO A 140 23.76 -2.59 -10.47
C PRO A 140 24.22 -1.32 -9.76
N ASP A 141 23.69 -0.15 -10.12
CA ASP A 141 24.03 1.11 -9.48
C ASP A 141 23.60 1.07 -8.00
N ALA A 142 22.42 0.51 -7.71
CA ALA A 142 21.95 0.34 -6.32
C ALA A 142 22.85 -0.61 -5.52
N VAL A 143 23.34 -1.68 -6.16
CA VAL A 143 24.28 -2.62 -5.55
C VAL A 143 25.61 -1.92 -5.22
N ASP A 144 26.11 -1.10 -6.13
CA ASP A 144 27.35 -0.33 -5.96
C ASP A 144 27.20 0.75 -4.88
N ALA A 145 26.01 1.37 -4.77
CA ALA A 145 25.64 2.32 -3.71
C ALA A 145 25.45 1.65 -2.32
N GLY A 146 25.37 0.32 -2.26
CA GLY A 146 25.20 -0.44 -1.02
C GLY A 146 23.75 -0.55 -0.52
N THR A 147 22.78 0.01 -1.23
CA THR A 147 21.34 -0.05 -0.89
C THR A 147 20.59 -1.16 -1.62
N GLY A 148 21.16 -1.68 -2.71
CA GLY A 148 20.62 -2.80 -3.46
C GLY A 148 20.46 -4.03 -2.57
N GLY A 149 19.28 -4.65 -2.59
CA GLY A 149 18.93 -5.80 -1.77
C GLY A 149 17.99 -5.49 -0.61
N ILE A 150 17.87 -4.23 -0.18
CA ILE A 150 16.90 -3.82 0.86
C ILE A 150 15.49 -4.25 0.46
N LEU A 151 15.13 -4.07 -0.81
CA LEU A 151 13.83 -4.45 -1.32
C LEU A 151 13.58 -5.96 -1.21
N GLN A 152 14.55 -6.78 -1.59
CA GLN A 152 14.42 -8.23 -1.53
C GLN A 152 14.41 -8.77 -0.08
N LEU A 153 15.11 -8.08 0.83
CA LEU A 153 15.17 -8.40 2.26
C LEU A 153 13.95 -7.92 3.06
N ALA A 154 13.22 -6.92 2.56
CA ALA A 154 11.99 -6.45 3.18
C ALA A 154 10.91 -7.54 3.18
N ASN A 155 10.36 -7.85 4.36
CA ASN A 155 9.28 -8.83 4.51
C ASN A 155 7.91 -8.19 4.33
N TYR A 156 7.78 -6.90 4.63
CA TYR A 156 6.52 -6.16 4.54
C TYR A 156 6.67 -4.88 3.73
N ILE A 157 5.62 -4.55 2.97
CA ILE A 157 5.47 -3.24 2.35
C ILE A 157 4.05 -2.72 2.59
N THR A 158 3.95 -1.46 2.99
CA THR A 158 2.68 -0.76 3.21
C THR A 158 2.57 0.43 2.27
N GLY A 159 1.36 0.69 1.78
CA GLY A 159 1.08 1.80 0.88
C GLY A 159 -0.33 2.37 1.05
N LEU A 160 -0.51 3.63 0.67
CA LEU A 160 -1.81 4.28 0.48
C LEU A 160 -1.74 5.37 -0.60
N SER A 161 -2.89 5.86 -1.07
CA SER A 161 -3.02 7.09 -1.89
C SER A 161 -2.00 7.29 -3.03
N GLY A 162 -1.71 6.22 -3.77
CA GLY A 162 -0.80 6.22 -4.92
C GLY A 162 0.57 5.59 -4.71
N ALA A 163 0.88 5.13 -3.51
CA ALA A 163 1.94 4.14 -3.32
C ALA A 163 1.50 2.81 -3.94
N THR A 164 2.28 2.28 -4.89
CA THR A 164 2.00 0.99 -5.53
C THR A 164 3.20 0.08 -5.42
N SER A 165 2.97 -1.20 -5.11
CA SER A 165 4.01 -2.22 -5.01
C SER A 165 4.27 -2.91 -6.35
N ASN A 166 4.60 -2.14 -7.39
CA ASN A 166 5.16 -2.74 -8.59
C ASN A 166 6.66 -2.77 -8.41
N PHE A 167 7.26 -3.96 -8.36
CA PHE A 167 8.70 -4.13 -8.25
C PHE A 167 9.38 -4.47 -9.60
N PRO A 168 9.18 -3.74 -10.70
CA PRO A 168 10.04 -3.88 -11.87
C PRO A 168 11.09 -2.76 -11.92
N THR A 169 12.15 -2.97 -12.69
CA THR A 169 13.26 -2.01 -12.84
C THR A 169 12.86 -0.79 -13.66
N PHE A 170 13.51 0.35 -13.39
CA PHE A 170 13.27 1.68 -14.00
C PHE A 170 13.01 1.66 -15.51
N THR A 171 13.88 1.00 -16.30
CA THR A 171 13.80 1.01 -17.77
C THR A 171 12.51 0.38 -18.31
N SER A 172 11.88 -0.51 -17.54
CA SER A 172 10.64 -1.15 -17.96
C SER A 172 9.39 -0.32 -17.61
N LEU A 173 9.44 0.52 -16.58
CA LEU A 173 8.28 1.26 -16.04
C LEU A 173 7.88 2.45 -16.92
N ASN A 174 8.87 3.29 -17.27
CA ASN A 174 8.64 4.57 -17.94
C ASN A 174 7.97 4.38 -19.32
N GLN A 175 8.52 3.47 -20.14
CA GLN A 175 8.07 3.28 -21.53
C GLN A 175 6.88 2.34 -21.69
N THR A 176 6.64 1.43 -20.73
CA THR A 176 5.73 0.30 -20.99
C THR A 176 4.57 0.16 -20.02
N VAL A 177 4.54 0.84 -18.88
CA VAL A 177 3.54 0.54 -17.82
C VAL A 177 2.69 1.76 -17.47
N TRP A 178 3.29 2.91 -17.20
CA TRP A 178 2.51 3.98 -16.58
C TRP A 178 1.81 4.92 -17.56
N ARG A 179 2.27 5.08 -18.81
CA ARG A 179 1.66 6.00 -19.80
C ARG A 179 1.25 7.37 -19.21
N LEU A 180 2.02 7.87 -18.22
CA LEU A 180 1.74 9.12 -17.50
C LEU A 180 1.90 10.36 -18.39
N THR A 181 2.41 10.19 -19.61
CA THR A 181 2.55 11.21 -20.63
C THR A 181 1.23 11.62 -21.27
N GLU A 182 0.16 10.83 -21.11
CA GLU A 182 -1.17 11.13 -21.65
C GLU A 182 -2.08 11.70 -20.56
N ALA A 183 -2.39 12.99 -20.64
CA ALA A 183 -3.29 13.65 -19.70
C ALA A 183 -4.71 13.16 -19.88
N THR A 184 -5.22 12.42 -18.91
CA THR A 184 -6.62 12.00 -18.87
C THR A 184 -7.26 12.52 -17.59
N THR A 185 -8.34 13.29 -17.73
CA THR A 185 -9.04 13.91 -16.59
C THR A 185 -10.52 13.57 -16.63
N TYR A 186 -11.19 13.57 -15.48
CA TYR A 186 -12.62 13.21 -15.35
C TYR A 186 -13.57 14.05 -16.23
N THR A 187 -13.09 15.21 -16.68
CA THR A 187 -13.81 16.21 -17.46
C THR A 187 -13.40 16.26 -18.93
N ASP A 188 -12.42 15.46 -19.37
CA ASP A 188 -12.03 15.43 -20.77
C ASP A 188 -13.10 14.77 -21.66
N TRP A 189 -13.19 15.19 -22.92
CA TRP A 189 -14.17 14.68 -23.89
C TRP A 189 -13.99 13.18 -24.15
N ASN A 190 -12.78 12.66 -24.02
CA ASN A 190 -12.50 11.23 -24.11
C ASN A 190 -13.07 10.44 -22.92
N SER A 191 -13.13 11.05 -21.74
CA SER A 191 -13.74 10.48 -20.53
C SER A 191 -15.26 10.45 -20.63
N PHE A 192 -15.89 11.45 -21.28
CA PHE A 192 -17.35 11.50 -21.46
C PHE A 192 -17.90 10.24 -22.16
N LYS A 193 -17.20 9.73 -23.19
CA LYS A 193 -17.58 8.52 -23.94
C LYS A 193 -17.56 7.23 -23.09
N ARG A 194 -16.93 7.25 -21.91
CA ARG A 194 -16.74 6.07 -21.06
C ARG A 194 -17.78 5.95 -19.95
N TYR A 195 -18.41 7.05 -19.54
CA TYR A 195 -19.47 7.05 -18.53
C TYR A 195 -20.59 6.04 -18.81
N PRO A 196 -21.11 5.87 -20.04
CA PRO A 196 -22.15 4.87 -20.31
C PRO A 196 -21.73 3.44 -19.92
N LYS A 197 -20.47 3.05 -20.19
CA LYS A 197 -19.94 1.73 -19.82
C LYS A 197 -19.75 1.58 -18.30
N ALA A 198 -19.18 2.59 -17.65
CA ALA A 198 -19.01 2.62 -16.20
C ALA A 198 -20.36 2.53 -15.45
N ILE A 199 -21.36 3.29 -15.93
CA ILE A 199 -22.73 3.24 -15.43
C ILE A 199 -23.34 1.86 -15.62
N LEU A 200 -23.12 1.21 -16.78
CA LEU A 200 -23.60 -0.14 -17.03
C LEU A 200 -23.00 -1.16 -16.05
N GLN A 201 -21.69 -1.11 -15.81
CA GLN A 201 -21.01 -1.98 -14.85
C GLN A 201 -21.46 -1.72 -13.41
N ALA A 202 -21.60 -0.46 -12.99
CA ALA A 202 -22.18 -0.12 -11.70
C ALA A 202 -23.61 -0.68 -11.56
N LYS A 203 -24.45 -0.54 -12.60
CA LYS A 203 -25.79 -1.15 -12.62
C LYS A 203 -25.76 -2.67 -12.51
N LYS A 204 -24.80 -3.36 -13.14
CA LYS A 204 -24.63 -4.82 -13.00
C LYS A 204 -24.25 -5.22 -11.57
N LYS A 205 -23.30 -4.52 -10.95
CA LYS A 205 -22.94 -4.72 -9.53
C LYS A 205 -24.14 -4.52 -8.61
N SER A 206 -24.88 -3.43 -8.82
CA SER A 206 -26.10 -3.13 -8.05
C SER A 206 -27.19 -4.20 -8.23
N LYS A 207 -27.43 -4.67 -9.47
CA LYS A 207 -28.36 -5.78 -9.74
C LYS A 207 -27.94 -7.09 -9.09
N SER A 208 -26.64 -7.30 -8.87
CA SER A 208 -26.09 -8.47 -8.19
C SER A 208 -26.17 -8.35 -6.65
N GLY A 209 -26.79 -7.28 -6.12
CA GLY A 209 -27.06 -7.10 -4.70
C GLY A 209 -25.95 -6.36 -3.92
N PHE A 210 -24.93 -5.87 -4.61
CA PHE A 210 -23.78 -5.21 -4.00
C PHE A 210 -23.89 -3.69 -4.03
N PRO A 211 -23.34 -2.98 -3.02
CA PRO A 211 -23.43 -1.54 -2.96
C PRO A 211 -22.61 -0.88 -4.08
N THR A 212 -23.11 0.25 -4.55
CA THR A 212 -22.46 1.12 -5.53
C THR A 212 -22.50 2.55 -5.03
N SER A 213 -21.44 3.30 -5.30
CA SER A 213 -21.32 4.72 -4.93
C SER A 213 -20.93 5.56 -6.14
N LEU A 214 -20.94 6.88 -5.98
CA LEU A 214 -20.44 7.80 -7.00
C LEU A 214 -18.97 7.48 -7.33
N TYR A 215 -18.17 7.18 -6.30
CA TYR A 215 -16.82 6.66 -6.44
C TYR A 215 -16.73 5.47 -7.39
N THR A 216 -17.66 4.50 -7.32
CA THR A 216 -17.64 3.34 -8.23
C THR A 216 -17.70 3.78 -9.70
N ILE A 217 -18.46 4.82 -10.03
CA ILE A 217 -18.59 5.30 -11.41
C ILE A 217 -17.37 6.12 -11.83
N LEU A 218 -16.94 7.09 -11.01
CA LEU A 218 -15.75 7.90 -11.31
C LEU A 218 -14.49 7.03 -11.45
N PHE A 219 -14.35 6.07 -10.55
CA PHE A 219 -13.25 5.12 -10.58
C PHE A 219 -13.32 4.23 -11.82
N LEU A 220 -14.48 3.69 -12.19
CA LEU A 220 -14.60 2.90 -13.42
C LEU A 220 -14.28 3.75 -14.66
N VAL A 221 -14.64 5.03 -14.68
CA VAL A 221 -14.31 5.94 -15.80
C VAL A 221 -12.80 6.15 -15.92
N THR A 222 -12.07 6.33 -14.81
CA THR A 222 -10.60 6.45 -14.82
C THR A 222 -9.90 5.11 -15.03
N TRP A 223 -10.48 4.01 -14.55
CA TRP A 223 -10.03 2.64 -14.79
C TRP A 223 -10.16 2.24 -16.26
N PHE A 224 -11.19 2.74 -16.96
CA PHE A 224 -11.31 2.61 -18.42
C PHE A 224 -10.39 3.56 -19.21
N ASP A 225 -9.84 4.57 -18.54
CA ASP A 225 -8.91 5.53 -19.12
C ASP A 225 -7.52 4.93 -19.33
N TYR A 226 -7.07 4.20 -18.31
CA TYR A 226 -5.97 3.29 -18.47
C TYR A 226 -6.42 2.12 -19.34
N ARG A 227 -5.85 2.06 -20.54
CA ARG A 227 -5.80 0.81 -21.29
C ARG A 227 -5.04 -0.20 -20.46
N ILE A 228 -5.74 -0.92 -19.59
CA ILE A 228 -5.35 -2.25 -19.12
C ILE A 228 -5.45 -3.24 -20.31
N ASP A 229 -4.87 -2.86 -21.46
CA ASP A 229 -4.19 -3.73 -22.42
C ASP A 229 -2.76 -4.01 -21.91
N LEU A 230 -2.36 -3.39 -20.79
CA LEU A 230 -1.04 -3.47 -20.14
C LEU A 230 -0.84 -4.72 -19.26
N LEU A 231 -1.89 -5.52 -19.10
CA LEU A 231 -1.83 -6.81 -18.41
C LEU A 231 -1.80 -8.00 -19.37
N ALA A 232 -1.99 -7.79 -20.68
CA ALA A 232 -1.67 -8.74 -21.75
C ALA A 232 -0.64 -8.13 -22.68
N PHE A 233 0.62 -8.51 -22.52
CA PHE A 233 1.63 -8.25 -23.54
C PHE A 233 1.87 -9.52 -24.39
N PRO A 234 1.70 -9.44 -25.73
CA PRO A 234 1.35 -8.27 -26.52
C PRO A 234 -0.15 -7.91 -26.41
N PRO A 235 -0.52 -6.64 -26.61
CA PRO A 235 -1.92 -6.21 -26.55
C PRO A 235 -2.75 -7.02 -27.56
N PRO A 236 -3.92 -7.55 -27.18
CA PRO A 236 -4.78 -8.25 -28.11
C PRO A 236 -5.18 -7.26 -29.22
N ARG A 237 -5.13 -7.73 -30.48
CA ARG A 237 -5.55 -6.94 -31.66
C ARG A 237 -7.00 -6.45 -31.59
N ASN A 238 -7.79 -6.97 -30.64
CA ASN A 238 -9.16 -6.58 -30.33
C ASN A 238 -9.27 -6.22 -28.84
N GLY A 239 -9.21 -4.91 -28.51
CA GLY A 239 -9.14 -4.37 -27.15
C GLY A 239 -10.23 -4.87 -26.20
N THR A 240 -9.94 -5.95 -25.47
CA THR A 240 -10.84 -6.56 -24.50
C THR A 240 -10.32 -6.23 -23.10
N HIS A 241 -11.19 -5.65 -22.28
CA HIS A 241 -10.87 -5.00 -21.00
C HIS A 241 -10.55 -6.02 -19.87
N GLU A 242 -9.29 -6.43 -19.74
CA GLU A 242 -8.81 -7.46 -18.80
C GLU A 242 -8.86 -7.03 -17.32
N GLY A 243 -8.49 -5.79 -16.98
CA GLY A 243 -8.45 -5.33 -15.58
C GLY A 243 -9.78 -5.39 -14.81
N SER A 244 -10.92 -5.44 -15.50
CA SER A 244 -12.22 -5.66 -14.84
C SER A 244 -12.34 -7.04 -14.17
N LYS A 245 -11.48 -8.00 -14.55
CA LYS A 245 -11.46 -9.37 -14.04
C LYS A 245 -10.31 -9.65 -13.07
N VAL A 246 -9.43 -8.68 -12.85
CA VAL A 246 -8.28 -8.84 -11.96
C VAL A 246 -8.72 -8.59 -10.52
N LEU A 247 -8.41 -9.54 -9.65
CA LEU A 247 -8.68 -9.47 -8.21
C LEU A 247 -7.39 -9.09 -7.46
N PHE A 248 -7.51 -8.42 -6.32
CA PHE A 248 -6.36 -8.14 -5.46
C PHE A 248 -5.80 -9.45 -4.87
N SER A 249 -6.67 -10.40 -4.55
CA SER A 249 -6.30 -11.76 -4.15
C SER A 249 -5.44 -12.50 -5.18
N SER A 250 -5.48 -12.12 -6.46
CA SER A 250 -4.71 -12.80 -7.50
C SER A 250 -3.19 -12.61 -7.36
N ILE A 251 -2.73 -11.70 -6.50
CA ILE A 251 -1.32 -11.58 -6.08
C ILE A 251 -0.78 -12.92 -5.61
N ARG A 252 -1.60 -13.73 -4.93
CA ARG A 252 -1.19 -15.06 -4.44
C ARG A 252 -0.69 -16.00 -5.54
N ASN A 253 -1.16 -15.78 -6.76
CA ASN A 253 -0.89 -16.64 -7.89
C ASN A 253 0.27 -16.13 -8.77
N THR A 254 0.88 -14.99 -8.42
CA THR A 254 2.07 -14.52 -9.14
C THR A 254 3.29 -15.35 -8.76
N THR A 255 4.22 -15.46 -9.70
CA THR A 255 5.47 -16.21 -9.51
C THR A 255 6.24 -15.70 -8.28
N GLU A 256 6.29 -14.39 -8.04
CA GLU A 256 7.07 -13.80 -6.95
C GLU A 256 6.43 -14.00 -5.59
N TYR A 257 5.09 -14.01 -5.52
CA TYR A 257 4.41 -14.36 -4.28
C TYR A 257 4.64 -15.84 -3.97
N ILE A 258 4.44 -16.72 -4.95
CA ILE A 258 4.69 -18.16 -4.80
C ILE A 258 6.16 -18.43 -4.42
N ASN A 259 7.11 -17.70 -5.02
CA ASN A 259 8.54 -17.86 -4.74
C ASN A 259 9.00 -17.15 -3.47
N HIS A 260 8.18 -16.26 -2.89
CA HIS A 260 8.48 -15.44 -1.71
C HIS A 260 9.57 -14.38 -1.96
N GLU A 261 9.62 -13.85 -3.18
CA GLU A 261 10.64 -12.91 -3.63
C GLU A 261 10.25 -11.45 -3.34
N ALA A 262 8.95 -11.14 -3.34
CA ALA A 262 8.43 -9.82 -3.00
C ALA A 262 8.17 -9.66 -1.49
N PRO A 263 8.18 -8.43 -0.95
CA PRO A 263 7.59 -8.12 0.35
C PRO A 263 6.07 -8.38 0.36
N PHE A 264 5.52 -8.77 1.51
CA PHE A 264 4.09 -8.96 1.72
C PHE A 264 3.37 -7.59 1.65
N PRO A 265 2.48 -7.36 0.64
CA PRO A 265 1.90 -6.05 0.42
C PRO A 265 0.66 -5.81 1.28
N ILE A 266 0.57 -4.60 1.85
CA ILE A 266 -0.57 -4.16 2.65
C ILE A 266 -1.00 -2.77 2.18
N LEU A 267 -2.27 -2.63 1.80
CA LEU A 267 -2.87 -1.35 1.42
C LEU A 267 -3.82 -0.85 2.50
N LEU A 268 -3.75 0.46 2.80
CA LEU A 268 -4.59 1.06 3.84
C LEU A 268 -5.71 1.93 3.31
N CYS A 269 -6.84 1.83 4.00
CA CYS A 269 -7.96 2.77 3.91
C CYS A 269 -8.32 3.23 5.33
N THR A 270 -8.93 4.40 5.44
CA THR A 270 -9.69 4.77 6.64
C THR A 270 -11.18 4.68 6.34
N SER A 271 -12.04 5.08 7.25
CA SER A 271 -13.48 5.13 7.03
C SER A 271 -14.13 6.40 7.54
N ARG A 272 -15.34 6.65 7.06
CA ARG A 272 -16.21 7.69 7.57
C ARG A 272 -17.57 7.09 7.87
N VAL A 273 -18.00 7.07 9.11
CA VAL A 273 -19.30 6.49 9.50
C VAL A 273 -20.41 7.17 8.70
N ASN A 274 -21.19 6.36 7.97
CA ASN A 274 -22.19 6.82 7.01
C ASN A 274 -21.64 7.89 6.04
N GLY A 275 -20.39 7.78 5.61
CA GLY A 275 -19.68 8.70 4.69
C GLY A 275 -19.64 10.18 5.07
N VAL A 276 -20.00 10.52 6.32
CA VAL A 276 -20.09 11.93 6.75
C VAL A 276 -19.27 12.23 8.00
N SER A 277 -18.90 11.23 8.81
CA SER A 277 -18.16 11.47 10.04
C SER A 277 -16.84 12.20 9.79
N LEU A 278 -16.39 12.93 10.82
CA LEU A 278 -15.03 13.41 10.90
C LEU A 278 -14.08 12.21 11.05
N ILE A 279 -12.83 12.43 10.64
CA ILE A 279 -11.74 11.48 10.84
C ILE A 279 -10.93 12.00 12.03
N THR A 280 -10.68 11.11 12.98
CA THR A 280 -10.00 11.36 14.26
C THR A 280 -9.00 10.23 14.52
N SER A 281 -8.21 10.31 15.58
CA SER A 281 -7.29 9.24 15.96
C SER A 281 -7.97 7.92 16.36
N ASP A 282 -9.25 7.97 16.77
CA ASP A 282 -10.09 6.79 17.04
C ASP A 282 -10.76 6.24 15.77
N THR A 283 -10.62 6.91 14.62
CA THR A 283 -11.20 6.41 13.37
C THR A 283 -10.45 5.14 12.92
N PRO A 284 -11.16 4.04 12.61
CA PRO A 284 -10.52 2.79 12.21
C PRO A 284 -9.66 2.94 10.94
N ILE A 285 -8.51 2.26 10.95
CA ILE A 285 -7.69 2.01 9.77
C ILE A 285 -7.90 0.55 9.36
N TYR A 286 -8.29 0.37 8.10
CA TYR A 286 -8.48 -0.94 7.48
C TYR A 286 -7.29 -1.30 6.63
N GLU A 287 -6.89 -2.56 6.70
CA GLU A 287 -5.84 -3.13 5.87
C GLU A 287 -6.39 -4.16 4.88
N PHE A 288 -6.00 -4.03 3.62
CA PHE A 288 -6.11 -5.04 2.59
C PHE A 288 -4.74 -5.68 2.40
N ASN A 289 -4.64 -6.99 2.61
CA ASN A 289 -3.48 -7.77 2.20
C ASN A 289 -3.94 -8.93 1.29
N PRO A 290 -3.03 -9.65 0.60
CA PRO A 290 -3.45 -10.70 -0.34
C PRO A 290 -4.35 -11.77 0.29
N GLU A 291 -4.28 -11.99 1.60
CA GLU A 291 -4.97 -13.07 2.30
C GLU A 291 -6.25 -12.63 3.00
N GLU A 292 -6.26 -11.45 3.62
CA GLU A 292 -7.33 -10.98 4.49
C GLU A 292 -7.58 -9.47 4.35
N PHE A 293 -8.80 -9.07 4.70
CA PHE A 293 -9.20 -7.69 4.95
C PHE A 293 -9.52 -7.52 6.44
N GLY A 294 -8.97 -6.50 7.07
CA GLY A 294 -8.97 -6.41 8.53
C GLY A 294 -8.95 -5.02 9.11
N VAL A 295 -9.14 -4.98 10.43
CA VAL A 295 -8.99 -3.79 11.26
C VAL A 295 -8.22 -4.15 12.52
N CYS A 296 -7.27 -3.27 12.88
CA CYS A 296 -6.53 -3.33 14.14
C CYS A 296 -6.86 -2.09 14.98
N HIS A 297 -8.01 -2.14 15.66
CA HIS A 297 -8.48 -1.09 16.56
C HIS A 297 -8.38 -1.58 18.03
N PRO A 298 -8.14 -0.71 19.03
CA PRO A 298 -8.02 -1.14 20.44
C PRO A 298 -9.23 -1.92 20.96
N THR A 299 -10.40 -1.66 20.38
CA THR A 299 -11.67 -2.29 20.76
C THR A 299 -12.12 -3.41 19.81
N LEU A 300 -11.37 -3.67 18.72
CA LEU A 300 -11.58 -4.76 17.79
C LEU A 300 -10.32 -5.01 16.92
N LYS A 301 -9.73 -6.19 17.05
CA LYS A 301 -8.76 -6.74 16.10
C LYS A 301 -9.40 -7.91 15.36
N ALA A 302 -9.76 -7.73 14.09
CA ALA A 302 -10.50 -8.76 13.37
C ALA A 302 -10.26 -8.71 11.86
N PHE A 303 -10.33 -9.89 11.24
CA PHE A 303 -9.96 -10.14 9.86
C PHE A 303 -10.96 -11.10 9.21
N ILE A 304 -11.30 -10.83 7.95
CA ILE A 304 -12.02 -11.76 7.09
C ILE A 304 -11.12 -12.15 5.92
N SER A 305 -11.19 -13.40 5.48
CA SER A 305 -10.60 -13.85 4.22
C SER A 305 -10.95 -12.87 3.10
N LEU A 306 -9.95 -12.41 2.35
CA LEU A 306 -10.16 -11.48 1.25
C LEU A 306 -11.09 -12.10 0.17
N ASP A 307 -11.03 -13.42 0.02
CA ASP A 307 -11.90 -14.16 -0.90
C ASP A 307 -13.38 -14.08 -0.52
N ASP A 308 -13.70 -13.76 0.74
CA ASP A 308 -15.07 -13.69 1.27
C ASP A 308 -15.51 -12.23 1.51
N LEU A 309 -14.66 -11.26 1.14
CA LEU A 309 -14.96 -9.83 1.23
C LEU A 309 -16.26 -9.52 0.46
N GLY A 310 -17.10 -8.65 1.04
CA GLY A 310 -18.39 -8.28 0.48
C GLY A 310 -19.55 -9.20 0.89
N SER A 311 -19.27 -10.32 1.55
CA SER A 311 -20.29 -11.13 2.21
C SER A 311 -20.95 -10.34 3.35
N ARG A 312 -22.26 -10.52 3.55
CA ARG A 312 -22.95 -9.93 4.70
C ARG A 312 -22.68 -10.79 5.93
N MET A 313 -22.04 -10.21 6.93
CA MET A 313 -21.74 -10.87 8.20
C MET A 313 -22.58 -10.26 9.32
N ASP A 314 -22.80 -11.03 10.38
CA ASP A 314 -23.43 -10.61 11.63
C ASP A 314 -22.75 -11.37 12.78
N ALA A 315 -22.21 -10.63 13.75
CA ALA A 315 -21.50 -11.17 14.90
C ALA A 315 -20.43 -12.22 14.52
N GLY A 316 -19.69 -11.95 13.45
CA GLY A 316 -18.58 -12.79 12.96
C GLY A 316 -18.99 -14.02 12.13
N LYS A 317 -20.27 -14.20 11.81
CA LYS A 317 -20.77 -15.31 10.98
C LYS A 317 -21.53 -14.79 9.76
N PRO A 318 -21.68 -15.58 8.68
CA PRO A 318 -22.50 -15.19 7.54
C PRO A 318 -23.94 -14.94 7.97
N ALA A 319 -24.51 -13.80 7.58
CA ALA A 319 -25.90 -13.46 7.89
C ALA A 319 -26.89 -14.43 7.21
N LYS A 320 -26.47 -15.05 6.09
CA LYS A 320 -27.18 -16.12 5.40
C LYS A 320 -26.17 -17.11 4.81
N GLN A 321 -26.41 -18.40 5.00
CA GLN A 321 -25.46 -19.46 4.61
C GLN A 321 -25.34 -19.66 3.09
N ASP A 322 -26.31 -19.18 2.31
CA ASP A 322 -26.38 -19.33 0.85
C ASP A 322 -25.98 -18.05 0.09
N SER A 323 -25.46 -17.02 0.78
CA SER A 323 -25.34 -15.67 0.23
C SER A 323 -23.97 -15.00 0.47
N CYS A 324 -22.88 -15.75 0.31
CA CYS A 324 -21.53 -15.19 0.38
C CYS A 324 -21.09 -14.61 -0.96
N ALA A 325 -20.26 -13.57 -0.90
CA ALA A 325 -19.74 -12.87 -2.06
C ALA A 325 -18.42 -13.49 -2.52
N LYS A 326 -18.20 -13.54 -3.84
CA LYS A 326 -16.89 -13.85 -4.46
C LYS A 326 -16.55 -12.83 -5.53
N GLY A 327 -15.26 -12.48 -5.61
CA GLY A 327 -14.72 -11.51 -6.57
C GLY A 327 -15.05 -10.05 -6.23
N PHE A 328 -15.31 -9.74 -4.95
CA PHE A 328 -15.58 -8.36 -4.52
C PHE A 328 -14.31 -7.51 -4.49
N ASP A 329 -13.17 -8.14 -4.24
CA ASP A 329 -11.84 -7.57 -4.12
C ASP A 329 -11.20 -7.26 -5.47
N ASN A 330 -11.99 -6.82 -6.48
CA ASN A 330 -11.43 -6.33 -7.74
C ASN A 330 -10.26 -5.38 -7.44
N ALA A 331 -9.10 -5.64 -8.06
CA ALA A 331 -7.85 -4.94 -7.71
C ALA A 331 -8.02 -3.42 -7.82
N GLY A 332 -8.79 -2.96 -8.80
CA GLY A 332 -9.10 -1.55 -8.94
C GLY A 332 -9.94 -1.01 -7.81
N PHE A 333 -11.01 -1.71 -7.42
CA PHE A 333 -11.81 -1.28 -6.28
C PHE A 333 -10.97 -1.13 -5.00
N VAL A 334 -10.10 -2.10 -4.69
CA VAL A 334 -9.23 -2.06 -3.50
C VAL A 334 -8.25 -0.88 -3.57
N ILE A 335 -7.53 -0.78 -4.68
CA ILE A 335 -6.53 0.27 -4.90
C ILE A 335 -7.18 1.67 -4.86
N GLY A 336 -8.31 1.83 -5.53
CA GLY A 336 -8.99 3.11 -5.61
C GLY A 336 -9.66 3.50 -4.29
N ALA A 337 -10.12 2.54 -3.47
CA ALA A 337 -10.63 2.83 -2.12
C ALA A 337 -9.55 3.48 -1.27
N SER A 338 -8.31 2.97 -1.37
CA SER A 338 -7.13 3.49 -0.67
C SER A 338 -6.69 4.88 -1.15
N SER A 339 -7.10 5.30 -2.35
CA SER A 339 -6.69 6.57 -2.99
C SER A 339 -7.85 7.52 -3.27
N ASN A 340 -8.91 7.36 -2.51
CA ASN A 340 -10.16 8.06 -2.72
C ASN A 340 -10.13 9.49 -2.16
N VAL A 341 -9.33 10.36 -2.74
CA VAL A 341 -9.21 11.76 -2.30
C VAL A 341 -10.51 12.57 -2.47
N LEU A 342 -11.55 12.03 -3.14
CA LEU A 342 -12.91 12.63 -3.12
C LEU A 342 -13.58 12.52 -1.75
N SER A 343 -13.18 11.56 -0.92
CA SER A 343 -13.78 11.36 0.42
C SER A 343 -13.32 12.37 1.46
N ARG A 344 -12.65 13.46 1.06
CA ARG A 344 -12.11 14.49 1.96
C ARG A 344 -13.22 15.04 2.87
N PRO A 345 -13.02 15.08 4.19
CA PRO A 345 -13.95 15.74 5.10
C PRO A 345 -14.20 17.20 4.67
N GLY A 346 -15.47 17.58 4.51
CA GLY A 346 -15.86 18.94 4.14
C GLY A 346 -15.72 19.30 2.65
N PHE A 347 -15.40 18.34 1.77
CA PHE A 347 -15.46 18.58 0.32
C PHE A 347 -16.90 18.89 -0.09
N HIS A 348 -17.13 20.07 -0.68
CA HIS A 348 -18.44 20.39 -1.27
C HIS A 348 -18.70 19.42 -2.41
N LYS A 349 -19.86 18.73 -2.36
CA LYS A 349 -20.32 17.77 -3.37
C LYS A 349 -19.94 18.24 -4.77
N PHE A 350 -19.18 17.43 -5.51
CA PHE A 350 -18.86 17.71 -6.91
C PHE A 350 -20.17 18.00 -7.66
N SER A 351 -20.31 19.19 -8.24
CA SER A 351 -21.56 19.62 -8.87
C SER A 351 -21.68 19.01 -10.28
N TRP A 352 -22.41 17.90 -10.37
CA TRP A 352 -22.74 17.21 -11.62
C TRP A 352 -23.83 17.90 -12.45
N LYS A 353 -24.19 19.17 -12.19
CA LYS A 353 -25.26 19.89 -12.92
C LYS A 353 -25.10 19.88 -14.46
N ASN A 354 -23.90 19.60 -14.96
CA ASN A 354 -23.57 19.57 -16.38
C ASN A 354 -23.47 18.16 -17.01
N ILE A 355 -23.61 17.07 -16.24
CA ILE A 355 -23.46 15.68 -16.76
C ILE A 355 -24.61 14.80 -16.24
N LEU A 356 -25.58 14.50 -17.11
CA LEU A 356 -26.75 13.61 -16.93
C LEU A 356 -27.37 13.56 -15.50
N PRO A 357 -28.20 14.55 -15.14
CA PRO A 357 -28.83 14.67 -13.80
C PRO A 357 -29.69 13.47 -13.40
N GLU A 358 -30.41 12.87 -14.36
CA GLU A 358 -31.39 11.81 -14.10
C GLU A 358 -30.75 10.45 -13.76
N ALA A 359 -29.58 10.17 -14.34
CA ALA A 359 -28.81 8.96 -14.04
C ALA A 359 -28.16 9.08 -12.66
N TYR A 360 -27.68 10.27 -12.32
CA TYR A 360 -27.09 10.62 -11.02
C TYR A 360 -28.09 10.46 -9.87
N ASP A 361 -29.28 11.06 -9.97
CA ASP A 361 -30.29 11.04 -8.90
C ASP A 361 -30.82 9.62 -8.61
N LYS A 362 -30.99 8.82 -9.67
CA LYS A 362 -31.52 7.45 -9.54
C LYS A 362 -30.50 6.43 -9.01
N MET A 363 -29.20 6.65 -9.24
CA MET A 363 -28.14 5.69 -8.88
C MET A 363 -27.44 6.00 -7.56
N THR A 364 -27.29 7.28 -7.18
CA THR A 364 -26.47 7.68 -6.03
C THR A 364 -27.26 7.93 -4.75
N LYS A 365 -28.60 8.05 -4.82
CA LYS A 365 -29.47 8.33 -3.66
C LYS A 365 -28.89 9.38 -2.69
N HIS A 366 -28.29 10.45 -3.25
CA HIS A 366 -27.65 11.57 -2.56
C HIS A 366 -26.38 11.37 -1.76
N VAL A 367 -25.75 10.18 -1.73
CA VAL A 367 -24.65 10.02 -0.78
C VAL A 367 -23.55 9.05 -1.24
N TYR A 368 -22.33 9.45 -0.86
CA TYR A 368 -21.08 8.71 -0.74
C TYR A 368 -20.09 8.88 -1.89
N ASP A 369 -19.13 9.77 -1.64
CA ASP A 369 -17.85 9.82 -2.34
C ASP A 369 -16.97 8.64 -1.91
N GLU A 370 -17.36 7.85 -0.92
CA GLU A 370 -16.64 6.70 -0.34
C GLU A 370 -16.80 5.38 -1.13
N ALA A 371 -15.84 4.47 -0.94
CA ALA A 371 -15.91 3.09 -1.42
C ALA A 371 -16.68 2.23 -0.42
N ILE A 372 -17.85 1.71 -0.82
CA ILE A 372 -18.76 1.02 0.09
C ILE A 372 -18.48 -0.49 0.11
N VAL A 373 -18.23 -1.04 1.29
CA VAL A 373 -18.05 -2.47 1.54
C VAL A 373 -19.09 -2.95 2.55
N PRO A 374 -19.85 -4.03 2.30
CA PRO A 374 -20.65 -4.68 3.35
C PRO A 374 -19.79 -4.98 4.57
N ASN A 375 -20.18 -4.51 5.76
CA ASN A 375 -19.31 -4.55 6.92
C ASN A 375 -19.13 -6.00 7.41
N PRO A 376 -17.93 -6.60 7.32
CA PRO A 376 -17.72 -7.94 7.85
C PRO A 376 -17.72 -7.95 9.39
N PHE A 377 -17.52 -6.79 10.02
CA PHE A 377 -17.40 -6.62 11.48
C PHE A 377 -18.70 -6.17 12.15
N TYR A 378 -19.83 -6.27 11.44
CA TYR A 378 -21.13 -5.87 11.97
C TYR A 378 -21.45 -6.63 13.27
N HIS A 379 -21.84 -5.89 14.31
CA HIS A 379 -22.03 -6.37 15.69
C HIS A 379 -20.80 -7.03 16.36
N MET A 380 -19.58 -6.78 15.87
CA MET A 380 -18.33 -7.19 16.52
C MET A 380 -17.67 -6.05 17.31
N GLY A 381 -16.64 -6.37 18.10
CA GLY A 381 -15.89 -5.41 18.92
C GLY A 381 -16.61 -4.99 20.21
N LEU A 382 -15.92 -4.23 21.06
CA LEU A 382 -16.52 -3.74 22.31
C LEU A 382 -17.68 -2.79 22.02
N SER A 383 -18.77 -2.93 22.80
CA SER A 383 -19.91 -2.03 22.74
C SER A 383 -19.59 -0.72 23.47
N SER A 384 -20.06 0.40 22.93
CA SER A 384 -19.85 1.72 23.54
C SER A 384 -20.66 1.95 24.84
N LYS A 385 -21.46 0.98 25.30
CA LYS A 385 -22.38 1.15 26.43
C LYS A 385 -21.72 1.60 27.76
N ASN A 386 -20.40 1.39 27.95
CA ASN A 386 -19.64 1.87 29.11
C ASN A 386 -18.23 2.44 28.74
N GLY A 387 -18.01 2.91 27.50
CA GLY A 387 -16.70 3.41 27.03
C GLY A 387 -16.65 3.69 25.52
N SER A 388 -15.45 3.93 24.95
CA SER A 388 -15.26 3.92 23.50
C SER A 388 -15.37 2.47 23.00
N GLY A 389 -16.31 2.22 22.10
CA GLY A 389 -16.51 0.91 21.45
C GLY A 389 -15.78 0.86 20.12
N TYR A 390 -16.00 -0.20 19.34
CA TYR A 390 -15.58 -0.18 17.93
C TYR A 390 -16.52 0.78 17.15
N PRO A 391 -16.00 1.85 16.51
CA PRO A 391 -16.83 2.93 15.98
C PRO A 391 -17.88 2.49 14.94
N GLU A 392 -17.58 1.44 14.17
CA GLU A 392 -18.44 0.98 13.06
C GLU A 392 -19.22 -0.30 13.39
N ARG A 393 -19.31 -0.67 14.67
CA ARG A 393 -20.02 -1.87 15.15
C ARG A 393 -21.46 -1.98 14.63
N GLU A 394 -22.20 -0.87 14.66
CA GLU A 394 -23.62 -0.82 14.30
C GLU A 394 -23.85 -0.44 12.82
N SER A 395 -22.78 -0.28 12.04
CA SER A 395 -22.84 0.06 10.62
C SER A 395 -22.93 -1.19 9.76
N LYS A 396 -23.99 -1.30 8.93
CA LYS A 396 -24.14 -2.43 7.99
C LYS A 396 -23.14 -2.40 6.82
N ASN A 397 -22.60 -1.23 6.51
CA ASN A 397 -21.57 -1.05 5.49
C ASN A 397 -20.45 -0.18 6.07
N LEU A 398 -19.23 -0.46 5.64
CA LEU A 398 -18.08 0.41 5.78
C LEU A 398 -18.06 1.38 4.60
N TYR A 399 -17.71 2.63 4.87
CA TYR A 399 -17.58 3.69 3.88
C TYR A 399 -16.10 4.07 3.84
N LEU A 400 -15.34 3.34 3.03
CA LEU A 400 -13.90 3.47 2.97
C LEU A 400 -13.49 4.76 2.26
N ALA A 401 -12.56 5.44 2.90
CA ALA A 401 -11.97 6.71 2.52
C ALA A 401 -10.46 6.51 2.31
N ASP A 402 -9.83 7.47 1.62
CA ASP A 402 -8.37 7.49 1.44
C ASP A 402 -7.66 7.38 2.79
N GLY A 403 -6.69 6.46 2.89
CA GLY A 403 -5.95 6.19 4.13
C GLY A 403 -5.21 7.42 4.67
N GLY A 404 -4.85 8.37 3.81
CA GLY A 404 -4.11 9.58 4.20
C GLY A 404 -4.96 10.63 4.92
N TRP A 405 -6.30 10.53 4.92
CA TRP A 405 -7.15 11.58 5.48
C TRP A 405 -7.10 11.72 7.01
N GLY A 406 -6.54 10.74 7.72
CA GLY A 406 -6.26 10.83 9.16
C GLY A 406 -4.98 11.60 9.49
N GLY A 407 -4.23 12.08 8.50
CA GLY A 407 -2.89 12.68 8.69
C GLY A 407 -1.75 11.64 8.71
N GLU A 408 -2.08 10.37 8.93
CA GLU A 408 -1.19 9.20 8.80
C GLU A 408 -0.97 8.83 7.31
N ILE A 409 -0.54 9.79 6.48
CA ILE A 409 -0.21 9.62 5.05
C ILE A 409 0.94 8.63 4.84
N LEU A 410 1.87 8.50 5.80
CA LEU A 410 2.79 7.38 5.91
C LEU A 410 2.10 6.20 6.62
N PRO A 411 1.96 5.04 5.94
CA PRO A 411 1.13 3.93 6.40
C PRO A 411 1.82 3.04 7.47
N PHE A 412 2.23 3.61 8.60
CA PHE A 412 2.94 2.84 9.64
C PHE A 412 2.06 1.83 10.37
N TRP A 413 0.76 2.09 10.52
CA TRP A 413 -0.13 1.37 11.44
C TRP A 413 -0.02 -0.17 11.38
N PRO A 414 0.01 -0.81 10.20
CA PRO A 414 0.20 -2.26 10.09
C PRO A 414 1.58 -2.71 10.57
N LEU A 415 2.64 -1.95 10.28
CA LEU A 415 4.02 -2.30 10.61
C LEU A 415 4.35 -2.15 12.10
N LEU A 416 3.54 -1.37 12.84
CA LEU A 416 3.70 -1.17 14.28
C LEU A 416 2.99 -2.21 15.14
N GLN A 417 2.26 -3.16 14.53
CA GLN A 417 1.63 -4.23 15.29
C GLN A 417 2.73 -5.11 15.92
N PRO A 418 2.81 -5.23 17.26
CA PRO A 418 3.94 -5.90 17.93
C PRO A 418 4.17 -7.32 17.45
N ASP A 419 3.09 -8.02 17.10
CA ASP A 419 3.10 -9.40 16.65
C ASP A 419 3.70 -9.59 15.25
N ARG A 420 3.83 -8.52 14.46
CA ARG A 420 4.63 -8.54 13.21
C ARG A 420 6.12 -8.40 13.47
N LYS A 421 6.55 -8.01 14.68
CA LYS A 421 7.96 -7.97 15.13
C LYS A 421 8.89 -7.24 14.15
N LEU A 422 8.51 -6.05 13.69
CA LEU A 422 9.39 -5.24 12.83
C LEU A 422 10.53 -4.65 13.67
N ASP A 423 11.77 -4.75 13.16
CA ASP A 423 12.95 -4.13 13.76
C ASP A 423 13.29 -2.79 13.09
N VAL A 424 13.04 -2.70 11.77
CA VAL A 424 13.37 -1.52 10.96
C VAL A 424 12.24 -1.23 9.99
N ILE A 425 11.89 0.05 9.85
CA ILE A 425 10.95 0.53 8.84
C ILE A 425 11.61 1.62 8.00
N PHE A 426 11.72 1.40 6.70
CA PHE A 426 12.07 2.43 5.72
C PHE A 426 10.82 3.24 5.37
N ALA A 427 10.77 4.50 5.79
CA ALA A 427 9.65 5.39 5.55
C ALA A 427 9.94 6.31 4.36
N LEU A 428 9.33 6.01 3.22
CA LEU A 428 9.46 6.75 1.96
C LEU A 428 8.36 7.82 1.89
N ASP A 429 8.71 9.07 2.23
CA ASP A 429 7.75 10.15 2.35
C ASP A 429 7.73 11.04 1.11
N PHE A 430 6.71 10.87 0.28
CA PHE A 430 6.40 11.70 -0.88
C PHE A 430 5.16 12.57 -0.65
N THR A 431 4.83 12.88 0.60
CA THR A 431 3.73 13.81 0.93
C THR A 431 4.01 15.20 0.37
N ALA A 432 2.95 15.96 0.08
CA ALA A 432 3.02 17.36 -0.29
C ALA A 432 2.31 18.20 0.78
N ASP A 433 3.07 18.68 1.76
CA ASP A 433 2.57 19.46 2.90
C ASP A 433 2.40 20.95 2.56
N GLY A 434 1.63 21.21 1.51
CA GLY A 434 1.29 22.53 1.00
C GLY A 434 -0.10 22.98 1.41
N PRO A 435 -0.50 24.21 1.07
CA PRO A 435 -1.80 24.77 1.47
C PRO A 435 -3.00 24.00 0.88
N SER A 436 -2.81 23.25 -0.22
CA SER A 436 -3.81 22.32 -0.74
C SER A 436 -3.20 21.27 -1.67
N MET A 437 -3.98 20.23 -2.00
CA MET A 437 -3.62 19.17 -2.95
C MET A 437 -3.30 19.65 -4.39
N PHE A 438 -3.62 20.90 -4.72
CA PHE A 438 -3.35 21.52 -6.02
C PHE A 438 -2.02 22.26 -6.07
N HIS A 439 -1.33 22.38 -4.93
CA HIS A 439 -0.04 23.06 -4.83
C HIS A 439 1.08 22.04 -4.63
N GLY A 440 2.20 22.30 -5.31
CA GLY A 440 3.42 21.55 -5.10
C GLY A 440 4.11 21.91 -3.78
N SER A 441 4.65 20.91 -3.09
CA SER A 441 5.41 21.08 -1.84
C SER A 441 6.19 19.81 -1.52
N TYR A 442 7.20 19.95 -0.67
CA TYR A 442 7.94 18.84 -0.08
C TYR A 442 7.29 18.43 1.26
N PRO A 443 7.53 17.20 1.76
CA PRO A 443 7.11 16.80 3.10
C PRO A 443 7.75 17.69 4.18
N ASN A 444 7.04 17.93 5.26
CA ASN A 444 7.52 18.70 6.41
C ASN A 444 7.60 17.88 7.71
N GLY A 445 7.28 16.58 7.66
CA GLY A 445 7.29 15.66 8.80
C GLY A 445 5.95 15.52 9.54
N THR A 446 4.90 16.24 9.12
CA THR A 446 3.58 16.18 9.77
C THR A 446 3.05 14.75 9.86
N SER A 447 3.24 13.93 8.81
CA SER A 447 2.68 12.58 8.79
C SER A 447 3.32 11.62 9.80
N ILE A 448 4.66 11.60 9.87
CA ILE A 448 5.39 10.79 10.85
C ILE A 448 5.11 11.26 12.29
N TYR A 449 4.97 12.57 12.49
CA TYR A 449 4.62 13.14 13.79
C TYR A 449 3.17 12.82 14.21
N THR A 450 2.23 12.80 13.26
CA THR A 450 0.83 12.41 13.54
C THR A 450 0.76 10.97 14.05
N THR A 451 1.53 10.06 13.44
CA THR A 451 1.63 8.66 13.92
C THR A 451 2.19 8.61 15.33
N TYR A 452 3.27 9.36 15.61
CA TYR A 452 3.83 9.47 16.95
C TYR A 452 2.80 9.94 17.97
N GLN A 453 2.07 11.04 17.69
CA GLN A 453 1.05 11.57 18.58
C GLN A 453 -0.04 10.55 18.90
N LYS A 454 -0.53 9.82 17.90
CA LYS A 454 -1.53 8.76 18.09
C LYS A 454 -1.05 7.69 19.06
N THR A 455 0.21 7.26 18.97
CA THR A 455 0.77 6.27 19.90
C THR A 455 0.91 6.76 21.35
N GLN A 456 0.83 8.08 21.58
CA GLN A 456 0.85 8.65 22.94
C GLN A 456 -0.53 8.62 23.62
N GLU A 457 -1.61 8.32 22.89
CA GLU A 457 -2.93 8.21 23.49
C GLU A 457 -3.07 6.92 24.30
N GLU A 458 -3.81 7.00 25.41
CA GLU A 458 -3.97 5.87 26.36
C GLU A 458 -4.51 4.59 25.68
N ALA A 459 -5.37 4.74 24.67
CA ALA A 459 -5.93 3.62 23.91
C ALA A 459 -4.87 2.87 23.09
N TYR A 460 -3.74 3.50 22.78
CA TYR A 460 -2.70 3.01 21.88
C TYR A 460 -1.33 2.82 22.55
N LYS A 461 -1.24 3.00 23.88
CA LYS A 461 0.03 2.94 24.65
C LYS A 461 0.87 1.66 24.49
N ASN A 462 0.24 0.57 24.04
CA ASN A 462 0.91 -0.72 23.79
C ASN A 462 1.50 -0.82 22.37
N ILE A 463 1.30 0.20 21.53
CA ILE A 463 1.89 0.34 20.20
C ILE A 463 3.05 1.32 20.32
N HIS A 464 4.28 0.83 20.20
CA HIS A 464 5.47 1.64 20.39
C HIS A 464 5.92 2.28 19.07
N PHE A 465 6.20 3.59 19.12
CA PHE A 465 6.76 4.36 18.03
C PHE A 465 7.89 5.24 18.58
N PRO A 466 9.02 5.41 17.88
CA PRO A 466 10.11 6.19 18.44
C PRO A 466 9.70 7.65 18.59
N LYS A 467 10.34 8.32 19.55
CA LYS A 467 10.10 9.75 19.78
C LYS A 467 10.44 10.57 18.54
N ILE A 468 9.45 11.31 18.05
CA ILE A 468 9.63 12.26 16.96
C ILE A 468 9.71 13.68 17.55
N PRO A 469 10.74 14.48 17.20
CA PRO A 469 10.82 15.87 17.65
C PRO A 469 9.63 16.69 17.15
N GLU A 470 9.23 17.70 17.93
CA GLU A 470 8.14 18.60 17.54
C GLU A 470 8.45 19.30 16.21
N ILE A 471 7.44 19.38 15.34
CA ILE A 471 7.55 19.93 13.99
C ILE A 471 7.95 21.41 14.03
N GLU A 472 7.26 22.19 14.86
CA GLU A 472 7.56 23.58 15.15
C GLU A 472 8.73 23.66 16.13
N GLY A 473 9.95 23.79 15.61
CA GLY A 473 11.18 23.89 16.40
C GLY A 473 12.16 22.77 16.07
N PRO A 474 12.44 21.80 16.97
CA PRO A 474 13.56 20.89 16.83
C PRO A 474 13.61 20.09 15.52
N PHE A 475 12.47 19.65 14.98
CA PHE A 475 12.44 18.91 13.71
C PHE A 475 12.86 19.79 12.53
N THR A 476 12.31 21.02 12.47
CA THR A 476 12.59 22.00 11.43
C THR A 476 13.99 22.57 11.55
N GLU A 477 14.43 22.94 12.76
CA GLU A 477 15.77 23.49 13.05
C GLU A 477 16.89 22.52 12.66
N LYS A 478 16.69 21.22 12.91
CA LYS A 478 17.64 20.17 12.52
C LYS A 478 17.55 19.79 11.03
N GLY A 479 16.59 20.36 10.29
CA GLY A 479 16.36 20.10 8.88
C GLY A 479 15.97 18.65 8.59
N LEU A 480 15.23 17.98 9.49
CA LEU A 480 14.92 16.55 9.35
C LEU A 480 13.97 16.24 8.18
N ALA A 481 13.23 17.23 7.68
CA ALA A 481 12.46 17.15 6.44
C ALA A 481 13.31 17.21 5.16
N LYS A 482 14.61 17.52 5.28
CA LYS A 482 15.50 17.87 4.16
C LYS A 482 16.69 16.92 4.04
N LYS A 483 16.68 15.79 4.76
CA LYS A 483 17.73 14.78 4.74
C LYS A 483 17.24 13.44 5.29
N PRO A 484 17.83 12.31 4.87
CA PRO A 484 17.65 11.03 5.54
C PRO A 484 17.93 11.14 7.04
N SER A 485 17.03 10.58 7.85
CA SER A 485 17.09 10.67 9.32
C SER A 485 16.72 9.33 9.97
N PHE A 486 17.32 9.05 11.12
CA PHE A 486 17.06 7.83 11.90
C PHE A 486 16.37 8.19 13.22
N PHE A 487 15.30 7.48 13.54
CA PHE A 487 14.57 7.63 14.80
C PHE A 487 14.48 6.29 15.53
N GLY A 488 14.72 6.28 16.84
CA GLY A 488 14.63 5.05 17.66
C GLY A 488 15.95 4.30 17.86
N CYS A 489 17.10 4.91 17.57
CA CYS A 489 18.43 4.29 17.67
C CYS A 489 18.76 3.63 19.03
N ASN A 490 18.18 4.15 20.12
CA ASN A 490 18.34 3.62 21.47
C ASN A 490 17.01 3.11 22.07
N ASP A 491 15.96 3.06 21.26
CA ASP A 491 14.66 2.55 21.68
C ASP A 491 14.64 1.03 21.48
N THR A 492 14.33 0.30 22.55
CA THR A 492 14.32 -1.17 22.52
C THR A 492 12.96 -1.76 22.24
N LEU A 493 11.90 -0.94 22.27
CA LEU A 493 10.50 -1.34 22.16
C LEU A 493 9.90 -0.96 20.80
N ALA A 494 10.34 0.15 20.21
CA ALA A 494 9.89 0.61 18.90
C ALA A 494 10.87 0.18 17.77
N PRO A 495 10.38 -0.04 16.54
CA PRO A 495 11.26 -0.22 15.39
C PRO A 495 12.09 1.02 15.11
N LEU A 496 13.30 0.83 14.61
CA LEU A 496 14.12 1.89 14.03
C LEU A 496 13.42 2.42 12.77
N ILE A 497 13.16 3.73 12.71
CA ILE A 497 12.58 4.36 11.52
C ILE A 497 13.70 5.01 10.72
N VAL A 498 13.90 4.54 9.50
CA VAL A 498 14.76 5.16 8.49
C VAL A 498 13.87 6.08 7.65
N TYR A 499 13.83 7.36 8.00
CA TYR A 499 12.98 8.35 7.37
C TYR A 499 13.66 8.96 6.15
N LEU A 500 13.04 8.79 4.98
CA LEU A 500 13.52 9.22 3.68
C LEU A 500 12.49 10.17 3.05
N PRO A 501 12.51 11.47 3.43
CA PRO A 501 11.60 12.45 2.86
C PRO A 501 12.03 12.86 1.46
N ASN A 502 11.08 12.98 0.55
CA ASN A 502 11.31 13.57 -0.76
C ASN A 502 11.82 15.00 -0.61
N TYR A 503 12.95 15.31 -1.21
CA TYR A 503 13.51 16.66 -1.19
C TYR A 503 14.31 16.91 -2.47
N PHE A 504 14.63 18.18 -2.72
CA PHE A 504 15.48 18.57 -3.84
C PHE A 504 16.91 18.07 -3.64
N VAL A 505 17.40 17.22 -4.55
CA VAL A 505 18.80 16.80 -4.65
C VAL A 505 19.39 17.29 -5.96
N LEU A 506 18.83 16.78 -7.06
CA LEU A 506 19.22 17.12 -8.42
C LEU A 506 18.13 17.91 -9.15
N THR A 507 16.87 17.73 -8.78
CA THR A 507 15.73 18.29 -9.52
C THR A 507 14.50 18.46 -8.65
N ASP A 508 13.55 19.26 -9.12
CA ASP A 508 12.30 19.53 -8.43
C ASP A 508 11.30 18.38 -8.57
N THR A 509 11.07 17.70 -7.45
CA THR A 509 10.10 16.60 -7.33
C THR A 509 8.89 16.97 -6.46
N ASN A 510 8.75 18.25 -6.09
CA ASN A 510 7.66 18.80 -5.26
C ASN A 510 6.33 18.98 -6.02
N GLN A 511 5.99 18.11 -6.97
CA GLN A 511 4.81 18.26 -7.81
C GLN A 511 3.50 18.21 -7.01
N ALA A 512 2.43 18.86 -7.45
CA ALA A 512 1.13 18.81 -6.76
C ALA A 512 0.51 17.41 -6.78
N THR A 513 -0.18 17.02 -5.70
CA THR A 513 -0.89 15.71 -5.59
C THR A 513 -1.94 15.53 -6.70
N MET A 514 -2.51 16.63 -7.17
CA MET A 514 -3.49 16.62 -8.25
C MET A 514 -2.91 16.52 -9.67
N LYS A 515 -1.60 16.68 -9.86
CA LYS A 515 -0.96 16.56 -11.17
C LYS A 515 -1.14 15.14 -11.73
N ALA A 516 -1.82 15.04 -12.87
CA ALA A 516 -2.18 13.77 -13.48
C ALA A 516 -1.21 13.31 -14.59
N ALA A 517 -0.57 14.25 -15.29
CA ALA A 517 0.33 13.95 -16.39
C ALA A 517 1.77 14.38 -16.07
N TYR A 518 2.72 13.56 -16.49
CA TYR A 518 4.17 13.76 -16.33
C TYR A 518 4.84 13.46 -17.67
N THR A 519 5.74 14.34 -18.09
CA THR A 519 6.61 14.10 -19.24
C THR A 519 7.63 13.01 -18.92
N GLU A 520 8.18 12.34 -19.95
CA GLU A 520 9.25 11.35 -19.74
C GLU A 520 10.45 11.94 -19.00
N GLY A 521 10.83 13.18 -19.32
CA GLY A 521 11.91 13.88 -18.64
C GLY A 521 11.62 14.16 -17.17
N GLU A 522 10.37 14.45 -16.80
CA GLU A 522 9.98 14.56 -15.39
C GLU A 522 10.05 13.20 -14.69
N ILE A 523 9.56 12.13 -15.31
CA ILE A 523 9.64 10.77 -14.74
C ILE A 523 11.10 10.39 -14.48
N ASP A 524 11.98 10.56 -15.48
CA ASP A 524 13.41 10.29 -15.35
C ASP A 524 14.06 11.14 -14.24
N ALA A 525 13.66 12.41 -14.12
CA ALA A 525 14.14 13.31 -13.09
C ALA A 525 13.76 12.82 -11.68
N PHE A 526 12.52 12.33 -11.49
CA PHE A 526 12.10 11.73 -10.22
C PHE A 526 12.93 10.51 -9.85
N PHE A 527 13.22 9.61 -10.80
CA PHE A 527 14.05 8.43 -10.54
C PHE A 527 15.46 8.82 -10.15
N LYS A 528 16.11 9.70 -10.92
CA LYS A 528 17.46 10.19 -10.60
C LYS A 528 17.53 10.83 -9.22
N ASN A 529 16.58 11.70 -8.90
CA ASN A 529 16.54 12.35 -7.60
C ASN A 529 16.30 11.36 -6.45
N SER A 530 15.43 10.36 -6.66
CA SER A 530 15.16 9.32 -5.66
C SER A 530 16.37 8.40 -5.45
N PHE A 531 17.10 8.09 -6.51
CA PHE A 531 18.30 7.27 -6.45
C PHE A 531 19.43 7.96 -5.67
N GLU A 532 19.75 9.20 -6.04
CA GLU A 532 20.78 10.02 -5.39
C GLU A 532 20.48 10.29 -3.92
N TRP A 533 19.20 10.36 -3.55
CA TRP A 533 18.78 10.47 -2.16
C TRP A 533 19.21 9.27 -1.31
N ASN A 534 19.29 8.08 -1.90
CA ASN A 534 19.70 6.85 -1.24
C ASN A 534 21.22 6.65 -1.22
N GLU A 535 21.97 7.33 -2.07
CA GLU A 535 23.45 7.31 -2.04
C GLU A 535 24.04 8.18 -0.93
N LEU A 536 23.21 8.98 -0.24
CA LEU A 536 23.69 9.80 0.87
C LEU A 536 24.30 8.90 1.98
N PRO A 537 25.46 9.28 2.56
CA PRO A 537 26.36 8.38 3.32
C PRO A 537 25.77 7.58 4.48
N ASN A 538 24.53 7.87 4.89
CA ASN A 538 23.88 7.27 6.05
C ASN A 538 22.86 6.17 5.70
N VAL A 539 22.41 6.03 4.45
CA VAL A 539 21.32 5.08 4.10
C VAL A 539 21.84 3.66 3.86
N SER A 540 23.04 3.52 3.29
CA SER A 540 23.69 2.22 3.01
C SER A 540 24.04 1.41 4.27
N PHE A 541 24.17 2.06 5.44
CA PHE A 541 24.45 1.42 6.73
C PHE A 541 23.21 1.12 7.58
N ALA A 542 22.01 1.35 7.02
CA ALA A 542 20.78 1.23 7.78
C ALA A 542 20.53 -0.18 8.29
N LEU A 543 20.77 -1.24 7.51
CA LEU A 543 20.51 -2.63 7.93
C LEU A 543 21.66 -3.29 8.71
N THR A 544 22.84 -2.71 8.68
CA THR A 544 24.04 -3.31 9.27
C THR A 544 24.17 -3.13 10.78
N ASN A 545 23.53 -2.10 11.33
CA ASN A 545 23.64 -1.74 12.74
C ASN A 545 22.57 -2.38 13.63
N ILE A 546 21.74 -3.29 13.10
CA ILE A 546 20.64 -3.99 13.82
C ILE A 546 20.96 -5.49 13.99
N ALA A 547 22.24 -5.88 14.13
CA ALA A 547 22.55 -7.29 14.38
C ALA A 547 21.78 -7.81 15.62
N PRO A 548 21.21 -9.05 15.58
CA PRO A 548 20.34 -9.57 16.66
C PRO A 548 20.98 -9.57 18.05
N GLU A 549 22.32 -9.59 18.11
CA GLU A 549 23.10 -9.61 19.34
C GLU A 549 23.70 -8.24 19.72
N LYS A 550 23.52 -7.19 18.88
CA LYS A 550 24.10 -5.86 19.10
C LYS A 550 23.11 -4.76 18.69
N LYS A 551 22.22 -4.40 19.62
CA LYS A 551 21.67 -3.05 19.73
C LYS A 551 22.83 -2.10 20.09
N LEU A 552 23.59 -1.62 19.10
CA LEU A 552 24.71 -0.70 19.33
C LEU A 552 24.58 0.56 18.47
N ALA A 553 24.14 1.61 19.18
CA ALA A 553 24.60 2.99 19.08
C ALA A 553 24.83 3.54 17.67
N PHE A 554 23.82 4.26 17.17
CA PHE A 554 24.12 5.40 16.30
C PHE A 554 24.89 6.44 17.11
N PRO A 555 25.94 7.09 16.55
CA PRO A 555 26.41 8.34 17.11
C PRO A 555 25.25 9.35 17.07
N PRO A 556 24.97 10.08 18.18
CA PRO A 556 23.97 11.14 18.17
C PRO A 556 24.38 12.22 17.15
N VAL A 557 23.43 12.62 16.30
CA VAL A 557 23.56 13.79 15.40
C VAL A 557 23.57 15.08 16.20
#